data_AF-A0A0Z8GK76-F1
#
_entry.id   AF-A0A0Z8GK76-F1
#
_cell.length_a   1.000
_cell.length_b   1.000
_cell.length_c   1.000
_cell.angle_alpha   90.00
_cell.angle_beta   90.00
_cell.angle_gamma   90.00
#
_symmetry.space_group_name_H-M   'P 1'
#
loop_
_entity.id
_entity.type
_entity.pdbx_description
1 polymer ?
#
loop_
_entity_poly.entity_id
_entity_poly.type
_entity_poly.pdbx_seq_one_letter_code
_entity_poly.pdbx_strand_id
1 'polypeptide(L)'
;MATIKEVTALLTQVDSLDSPVWADLAQDDRAGVQAAIKKRRKELEKEAAEDVRLEAMLCYEKALYENGVEFIAGIDEVGRGPLAGPVVAAAVILPKGCKIRYLNDSKKIPKSKHEAIYQEVMERAVAVGVGVKDAAVIDQVNIYEATKLAMLEALGQLSREPEHLLIDAMKLDTEIPQTSIIKGDANSLSIAAASIVAKVTRDKMMTDYDKEFSGYGFAKNAGYGTAEHLEGLSKLGITAIHRKTFEPIKSMVTGGHTS
;
A
#
# COMPACT_ATOMS: atom_id res chain seq x y z
N MET A 1 21.95 37.64 21.77
CA MET A 1 21.44 37.35 20.41
C MET A 1 21.55 35.84 20.23
N ALA A 2 20.45 35.14 19.90
CA ALA A 2 20.48 33.70 19.73
C ALA A 2 21.44 33.30 18.59
N THR A 3 22.19 32.22 18.77
CA THR A 3 23.08 31.66 17.75
C THR A 3 22.27 31.14 16.55
N ILE A 4 22.92 30.99 15.39
CA ILE A 4 22.28 30.42 14.19
C ILE A 4 21.71 29.03 14.50
N LYS A 5 22.40 28.25 15.35
CA LYS A 5 21.98 26.90 15.76
C LYS A 5 20.70 26.95 16.62
N GLU A 6 20.61 27.88 17.56
CA GLU A 6 19.42 28.08 18.39
C GLU A 6 18.21 28.53 17.57
N VAL A 7 18.42 29.48 16.66
CA VAL A 7 17.35 29.94 15.74
C VAL A 7 16.88 28.82 14.83
N THR A 8 17.80 28.01 14.30
CA THR A 8 17.45 26.85 13.47
C THR A 8 16.64 25.82 14.26
N ALA A 9 16.98 25.57 15.53
CA ALA A 9 16.22 24.67 16.39
C ALA A 9 14.81 25.21 16.69
N LEU A 10 14.67 26.52 16.91
CA LEU A 10 13.35 27.15 17.09
C LEU A 10 12.51 27.05 15.81
N LEU A 11 13.09 27.27 14.63
CA LEU A 11 12.40 27.13 13.35
C LEU A 11 11.84 25.72 13.13
N THR A 12 12.53 24.67 13.59
CA THR A 12 12.02 23.30 13.46
C THR A 12 10.78 23.02 14.31
N GLN A 13 10.51 23.84 15.33
CA GLN A 13 9.33 23.73 16.19
C GLN A 13 8.17 24.61 15.71
N VAL A 14 8.37 25.40 14.65
CA VAL A 14 7.31 26.24 14.09
C VAL A 14 6.45 25.41 13.16
N ASP A 15 5.16 25.29 13.48
CA ASP A 15 4.21 24.45 12.73
C ASP A 15 3.34 25.25 11.75
N SER A 16 3.41 26.58 11.79
CA SER A 16 2.64 27.46 10.91
C SER A 16 3.41 28.73 10.55
N LEU A 17 3.26 29.14 9.28
CA LEU A 17 3.77 30.40 8.76
C LEU A 17 3.06 31.63 9.35
N ASP A 18 1.87 31.44 9.91
CA ASP A 18 1.08 32.52 10.54
C ASP A 18 1.40 32.69 12.04
N SER A 19 2.33 31.88 12.58
CA SER A 19 2.68 31.97 13.99
C SER A 19 3.46 33.26 14.32
N PRO A 20 3.24 33.88 15.50
CA PRO A 20 4.03 35.02 15.94
C PRO A 20 5.53 34.72 15.97
N VAL A 21 5.88 33.49 16.36
CA VAL A 21 7.27 32.99 16.38
C VAL A 21 7.89 33.00 14.99
N TRP A 22 7.13 32.64 13.94
CA TRP A 22 7.60 32.75 12.57
C TRP A 22 7.87 34.20 12.17
N ALA A 23 6.94 35.11 12.50
CA ALA A 23 7.06 36.52 12.16
C ALA A 23 8.31 37.16 12.79
N ASP A 24 8.63 36.82 14.03
CA ASP A 24 9.82 37.31 14.73
C ASP A 24 11.11 36.73 14.13
N LEU A 25 11.16 35.42 13.89
CA LEU A 25 12.34 34.77 13.33
C LEU A 25 12.60 35.21 11.88
N ALA A 26 11.55 35.52 11.11
CA ALA A 26 11.64 35.96 9.72
C ALA A 26 12.38 37.29 9.53
N GLN A 27 12.49 38.11 10.59
CA GLN A 27 13.19 39.41 10.58
C GLN A 27 14.72 39.28 10.72
N ASP A 28 15.25 38.08 10.95
CA ASP A 28 16.69 37.88 11.16
C ASP A 28 17.49 37.86 9.85
N ASP A 29 18.19 38.94 9.54
CA ASP A 29 18.89 39.13 8.25
C ASP A 29 20.16 38.27 8.07
N ARG A 30 20.58 37.49 9.07
CA ARG A 30 21.82 36.70 8.97
C ARG A 30 21.67 35.63 7.89
N ALA A 31 22.62 35.56 6.96
CA ALA A 31 22.55 34.66 5.81
C ALA A 31 22.28 33.18 6.17
N GLY A 32 22.90 32.68 7.25
CA GLY A 32 22.67 31.31 7.73
C GLY A 32 21.26 31.08 8.30
N VAL A 33 20.67 32.10 8.93
CA VAL A 33 19.29 32.06 9.45
C VAL A 33 18.28 32.16 8.31
N GLN A 34 18.50 33.08 7.35
CA GLN A 34 17.66 33.20 6.15
C GLN A 34 17.63 31.92 5.33
N ALA A 35 18.76 31.20 5.21
CA ALA A 35 18.79 29.88 4.58
C ALA A 35 17.93 28.85 5.35
N ALA A 36 17.99 28.84 6.68
CA ALA A 36 17.17 27.97 7.52
C ALA A 36 15.67 28.31 7.43
N ILE A 37 15.31 29.60 7.43
CA ILE A 37 13.93 30.08 7.23
C ILE A 37 13.40 29.62 5.89
N LYS A 38 14.15 29.85 4.80
CA LYS A 38 13.73 29.43 3.46
C LYS A 38 13.51 27.92 3.37
N LYS A 39 14.36 27.13 4.02
CA LYS A 39 14.21 25.67 4.12
C LYS A 39 12.93 25.30 4.87
N ARG A 40 12.72 25.83 6.08
CA ARG A 40 11.54 25.51 6.89
C ARG A 40 10.24 25.96 6.22
N ARG A 41 10.23 27.12 5.57
CA ARG A 41 9.07 27.60 4.79
C ARG A 41 8.66 26.56 3.74
N LYS A 42 9.62 26.10 2.94
CA LYS A 42 9.39 25.09 1.90
C LYS A 42 8.91 23.76 2.48
N GLU A 43 9.39 23.39 3.68
CA GLU A 43 8.89 22.21 4.39
C GLU A 43 7.42 22.39 4.79
N LEU A 44 7.07 23.49 5.46
CA LEU A 44 5.69 23.79 5.87
C LEU A 44 4.72 23.87 4.68
N GLU A 45 5.11 24.53 3.59
CA GLU A 45 4.33 24.59 2.35
C GLU A 45 4.08 23.18 1.78
N LYS A 46 5.10 22.31 1.81
CA LYS A 46 4.97 20.93 1.36
C LYS A 46 4.08 20.10 2.27
N GLU A 47 4.14 20.34 3.58
CA GLU A 47 3.26 19.69 4.57
C GLU A 47 1.81 20.09 4.39
N ALA A 48 1.53 21.38 4.19
CA ALA A 48 0.19 21.87 3.89
C ALA A 48 -0.35 21.31 2.56
N ALA A 49 0.47 21.29 1.50
CA ALA A 49 0.08 20.70 0.22
C ALA A 49 -0.22 19.20 0.33
N GLU A 50 0.53 18.48 1.14
CA GLU A 50 0.29 17.06 1.41
C GLU A 50 -0.99 16.84 2.21
N ASP A 51 -1.29 17.66 3.21
CA ASP A 51 -2.54 17.57 3.97
C ASP A 51 -3.76 17.82 3.07
N VAL A 52 -3.69 18.82 2.18
CA VAL A 52 -4.72 19.08 1.16
C VAL A 52 -4.90 17.88 0.22
N ARG A 53 -3.81 17.25 -0.20
CA ARG A 53 -3.87 16.05 -1.06
C ARG A 53 -4.54 14.88 -0.34
N LEU A 54 -4.14 14.61 0.89
CA LEU A 54 -4.73 13.53 1.71
C LEU A 54 -6.21 13.81 2.01
N GLU A 55 -6.56 15.07 2.26
CA GLU A 55 -7.94 15.50 2.43
C GLU A 55 -8.80 15.23 1.18
N ALA A 56 -8.24 15.50 -0.01
CA ALA A 56 -8.93 15.22 -1.28
C ALA A 56 -9.15 13.71 -1.51
N MET A 57 -8.22 12.86 -1.02
CA MET A 57 -8.35 11.39 -1.07
C MET A 57 -9.36 10.82 -0.06
N LEU A 58 -9.94 11.64 0.83
CA LEU A 58 -11.00 11.21 1.75
C LEU A 58 -12.41 11.42 1.18
N CYS A 59 -12.55 11.73 -0.11
CA CYS A 59 -13.83 12.17 -0.68
C CYS A 59 -14.93 11.09 -0.55
N TYR A 60 -14.59 9.81 -0.75
CA TYR A 60 -15.53 8.71 -0.60
C TYR A 60 -15.88 8.44 0.86
N GLU A 61 -14.85 8.42 1.72
CA GLU A 61 -15.01 8.20 3.15
C GLU A 61 -15.88 9.30 3.77
N LYS A 62 -15.65 10.57 3.40
CA LYS A 62 -16.46 11.71 3.86
C LYS A 62 -17.91 11.64 3.43
N ALA A 63 -18.16 11.30 2.16
CA ALA A 63 -19.52 11.12 1.69
C ALA A 63 -20.25 10.03 2.51
N LEU A 64 -19.57 8.96 2.89
CA LEU A 64 -20.12 7.91 3.75
C LEU A 64 -20.32 8.39 5.19
N TYR A 65 -19.36 9.14 5.75
CA TYR A 65 -19.49 9.73 7.09
C TYR A 65 -20.68 10.68 7.21
N GLU A 66 -20.99 11.45 6.17
CA GLU A 66 -22.16 12.34 6.11
C GLU A 66 -23.48 11.56 6.12
N ASN A 67 -23.46 10.30 5.66
CA ASN A 67 -24.59 9.38 5.69
C ASN A 67 -24.63 8.52 6.98
N GLY A 68 -23.80 8.84 7.98
CA GLY A 68 -23.81 8.18 9.30
C GLY A 68 -23.01 6.89 9.38
N VAL A 69 -22.32 6.48 8.31
CA VAL A 69 -21.42 5.31 8.32
C VAL A 69 -20.19 5.63 9.17
N GLU A 70 -19.77 4.76 10.07
CA GLU A 70 -18.59 4.98 10.92
C GLU A 70 -17.41 4.08 10.54
N PHE A 71 -17.65 2.78 10.37
CA PHE A 71 -16.62 1.79 10.07
C PHE A 71 -16.54 1.48 8.57
N ILE A 72 -15.59 2.09 7.88
CA ILE A 72 -15.38 1.91 6.44
C ILE A 72 -14.13 1.05 6.22
N ALA A 73 -14.28 -0.09 5.57
CA ALA A 73 -13.15 -0.94 5.17
C ALA A 73 -12.71 -0.60 3.73
N GLY A 74 -11.45 -0.18 3.58
CA GLY A 74 -10.78 -0.17 2.28
C GLY A 74 -10.22 -1.54 1.96
N ILE A 75 -10.37 -1.98 0.71
CA ILE A 75 -9.91 -3.30 0.25
C ILE A 75 -9.13 -3.15 -1.06
N ASP A 76 -7.95 -3.76 -1.11
CA ASP A 76 -7.10 -3.83 -2.29
C ASP A 76 -6.31 -5.15 -2.31
N GLU A 77 -5.80 -5.51 -3.49
CA GLU A 77 -4.98 -6.70 -3.70
C GLU A 77 -3.64 -6.42 -4.36
N VAL A 78 -2.70 -7.34 -4.15
CA VAL A 78 -1.45 -7.41 -4.90
C VAL A 78 -1.15 -8.83 -5.37
N GLY A 79 -0.37 -8.92 -6.44
CA GLY A 79 0.09 -10.22 -6.93
C GLY A 79 -0.82 -10.89 -7.95
N ARG A 80 -1.63 -10.14 -8.71
CA ARG A 80 -2.42 -10.74 -9.79
C ARG A 80 -1.60 -11.16 -11.02
N GLY A 81 -0.64 -10.34 -11.44
CA GLY A 81 0.18 -10.58 -12.63
C GLY A 81 1.40 -11.53 -12.51
N PRO A 82 2.03 -11.73 -11.34
CA PRO A 82 3.18 -12.63 -11.18
C PRO A 82 2.94 -14.06 -11.68
N LEU A 83 4.03 -14.69 -12.13
CA LEU A 83 4.07 -16.10 -12.52
C LEU A 83 4.14 -17.04 -11.30
N ALA A 84 4.63 -16.53 -10.17
CA ALA A 84 4.81 -17.30 -8.93
C ALA A 84 4.32 -16.54 -7.70
N GLY A 85 4.01 -17.31 -6.66
CA GLY A 85 3.54 -16.85 -5.36
C GLY A 85 2.03 -16.58 -5.30
N PRO A 86 1.52 -16.20 -4.13
CA PRO A 86 0.10 -16.00 -3.89
C PRO A 86 -0.40 -14.67 -4.47
N VAL A 87 -1.73 -14.55 -4.53
CA VAL A 87 -2.43 -13.27 -4.48
C VAL A 87 -2.71 -12.96 -3.01
N VAL A 88 -2.44 -11.72 -2.61
CA VAL A 88 -2.65 -11.23 -1.23
C VAL A 88 -3.59 -10.04 -1.29
N ALA A 89 -4.64 -10.06 -0.49
CA ALA A 89 -5.53 -8.93 -0.30
C ALA A 89 -5.49 -8.46 1.15
N ALA A 90 -5.76 -7.19 1.37
CA ALA A 90 -5.92 -6.64 2.71
C ALA A 90 -7.25 -5.89 2.80
N ALA A 91 -7.84 -5.91 3.99
CA ALA A 91 -8.95 -5.06 4.38
C ALA A 91 -8.48 -4.20 5.56
N VAL A 92 -8.68 -2.88 5.48
CA VAL A 92 -8.21 -1.94 6.50
C VAL A 92 -9.34 -0.98 6.87
N ILE A 93 -9.63 -0.87 8.16
CA ILE A 93 -10.51 0.16 8.72
C ILE A 93 -9.64 1.19 9.42
N LEU A 94 -9.63 2.43 8.92
CA LEU A 94 -8.94 3.55 9.55
C LEU A 94 -9.89 4.32 10.48
N PRO A 95 -9.37 5.01 11.51
CA PRO A 95 -10.17 5.97 12.27
C PRO A 95 -10.76 7.05 11.37
N LYS A 96 -11.92 7.59 11.75
CA LYS A 96 -12.61 8.65 11.00
C LYS A 96 -11.67 9.83 10.72
N GLY A 97 -11.53 10.18 9.43
CA GLY A 97 -10.68 11.30 8.98
C GLY A 97 -9.18 11.07 9.18
N CYS A 98 -8.73 9.84 9.45
CA CYS A 98 -7.31 9.54 9.62
C CYS A 98 -6.53 9.83 8.34
N LYS A 99 -5.52 10.69 8.46
CA LYS A 99 -4.54 10.98 7.42
C LYS A 99 -3.19 10.40 7.83
N ILE A 100 -2.66 9.52 7.00
CA ILE A 100 -1.31 8.95 7.14
C ILE A 100 -0.43 9.62 6.09
N ARG A 101 0.68 10.22 6.53
CA ARG A 101 1.53 11.03 5.64
C ARG A 101 2.14 10.15 4.56
N TYR A 102 2.21 10.67 3.34
CA TYR A 102 2.72 9.97 2.15
C TYR A 102 1.88 8.78 1.67
N LEU A 103 0.76 8.46 2.30
CA LEU A 103 -0.12 7.38 1.87
C LEU A 103 -0.69 7.69 0.47
N ASN A 104 -0.60 6.71 -0.44
CA ASN A 104 -0.91 6.80 -1.86
C ASN A 104 -0.87 5.39 -2.47
N ASP A 105 -1.16 5.27 -3.76
CA ASP A 105 -0.89 4.08 -4.58
C ASP A 105 0.54 3.56 -4.30
N SER A 106 0.64 2.29 -3.89
CA SER A 106 1.90 1.67 -3.49
C SER A 106 2.97 1.73 -4.58
N LYS A 107 2.59 1.82 -5.86
CA LYS A 107 3.50 1.97 -7.01
C LYS A 107 4.09 3.38 -7.11
N LYS A 108 3.42 4.39 -6.56
CA LYS A 108 3.88 5.80 -6.52
C LYS A 108 4.75 6.09 -5.30
N ILE A 109 4.79 5.17 -4.34
CA ILE A 109 5.60 5.31 -3.13
C ILE A 109 6.93 4.57 -3.33
N PRO A 110 8.08 5.19 -3.05
CA PRO A 110 9.36 4.49 -3.06
C PRO A 110 9.36 3.33 -2.05
N LYS A 111 9.94 2.18 -2.43
CA LYS A 111 10.03 0.98 -1.56
C LYS A 111 10.64 1.27 -0.19
N SER A 112 11.56 2.23 -0.09
CA SER A 112 12.17 2.66 1.17
C SER A 112 11.19 3.27 2.17
N LYS A 113 10.01 3.71 1.73
CA LYS A 113 8.96 4.28 2.58
C LYS A 113 7.83 3.29 2.89
N HIS A 114 7.73 2.18 2.16
CA HIS A 114 6.63 1.22 2.34
C HIS A 114 6.57 0.69 3.76
N GLU A 115 7.71 0.29 4.34
CA GLU A 115 7.74 -0.23 5.71
C GLU A 115 7.28 0.80 6.74
N ALA A 116 7.76 2.04 6.64
CA ALA A 116 7.37 3.09 7.58
C ALA A 116 5.86 3.40 7.52
N ILE A 117 5.30 3.46 6.32
CA ILE A 117 3.85 3.70 6.12
C ILE A 117 3.05 2.48 6.58
N TYR A 118 3.53 1.27 6.30
CA TYR A 118 2.92 0.03 6.79
C TYR A 118 2.82 0.03 8.31
N GLN A 119 3.92 0.34 9.02
CA GLN A 119 3.88 0.42 10.48
C GLN A 119 2.89 1.49 10.98
N GLU A 120 2.87 2.68 10.36
CA GLU A 120 1.90 3.72 10.72
C GLU A 120 0.45 3.28 10.48
N VAL A 121 0.17 2.55 9.40
CA VAL A 121 -1.15 1.94 9.16
C VAL A 121 -1.49 0.92 10.25
N MET A 122 -0.57 0.01 10.56
CA MET A 122 -0.80 -1.02 11.57
C MET A 122 -1.01 -0.45 12.98
N GLU A 123 -0.32 0.64 13.32
CA GLU A 123 -0.46 1.33 14.62
C GLU A 123 -1.77 2.12 14.75
N ARG A 124 -2.24 2.71 13.64
CA ARG A 124 -3.40 3.63 13.68
C ARG A 124 -4.72 2.98 13.27
N ALA A 125 -4.68 1.90 12.50
CA ALA A 125 -5.89 1.23 12.02
C ALA A 125 -6.73 0.69 13.19
N VAL A 126 -8.05 0.80 13.05
CA VAL A 126 -9.02 0.19 13.98
C VAL A 126 -9.01 -1.33 13.83
N ALA A 127 -8.93 -1.80 12.58
CA ALA A 127 -8.84 -3.21 12.26
C ALA A 127 -8.09 -3.41 10.94
N VAL A 128 -7.35 -4.51 10.86
CA VAL A 128 -6.65 -4.97 9.65
C VAL A 128 -6.87 -6.47 9.51
N GLY A 129 -7.24 -6.90 8.31
CA GLY A 129 -7.34 -8.31 7.95
C GLY A 129 -6.57 -8.60 6.66
N VAL A 130 -6.01 -9.80 6.53
CA VAL A 130 -5.16 -10.17 5.39
C VAL A 130 -5.57 -11.54 4.85
N GLY A 131 -5.99 -11.57 3.59
CA GLY A 131 -6.31 -12.80 2.89
C GLY A 131 -5.23 -13.20 1.90
N VAL A 132 -4.98 -14.49 1.79
CA VAL A 132 -3.91 -15.06 0.98
C VAL A 132 -4.45 -16.28 0.23
N LYS A 133 -4.35 -16.27 -1.09
CA LYS A 133 -4.65 -17.43 -1.93
C LYS A 133 -3.42 -17.83 -2.73
N ASP A 134 -2.96 -19.05 -2.49
CA ASP A 134 -1.74 -19.59 -3.09
C ASP A 134 -1.91 -19.92 -4.58
N ALA A 135 -0.81 -20.33 -5.21
CA ALA A 135 -0.81 -20.68 -6.63
C ALA A 135 -1.75 -21.85 -6.96
N ALA A 136 -1.95 -22.80 -6.04
CA ALA A 136 -2.83 -23.95 -6.25
C ALA A 136 -4.30 -23.51 -6.29
N VAL A 137 -4.72 -22.63 -5.39
CA VAL A 137 -6.07 -22.03 -5.43
C VAL A 137 -6.24 -21.20 -6.70
N ILE A 138 -5.25 -20.38 -7.07
CA ILE A 138 -5.29 -19.58 -8.31
C ILE A 138 -5.50 -20.47 -9.54
N ASP A 139 -4.75 -21.58 -9.63
CA ASP A 139 -4.87 -22.53 -10.73
C ASP A 139 -6.23 -23.25 -10.74
N GLN A 140 -6.84 -23.48 -9.57
CA GLN A 140 -8.14 -24.15 -9.45
C GLN A 140 -9.31 -23.26 -9.87
N VAL A 141 -9.32 -22.00 -9.42
CA VAL A 141 -10.51 -21.12 -9.58
C VAL A 141 -10.30 -19.98 -10.56
N ASN A 142 -9.10 -19.76 -11.10
CA ASN A 142 -8.64 -18.58 -11.84
C ASN A 142 -8.27 -17.37 -10.97
N ILE A 143 -7.48 -16.44 -11.51
CA ILE A 143 -6.94 -15.31 -10.75
C ILE A 143 -8.00 -14.31 -10.28
N TYR A 144 -9.07 -14.11 -11.05
CA TYR A 144 -10.12 -13.17 -10.70
C TYR A 144 -10.92 -13.68 -9.49
N GLU A 145 -11.32 -14.95 -9.50
CA GLU A 145 -12.03 -15.56 -8.38
C GLU A 145 -11.12 -15.79 -7.17
N ALA A 146 -9.85 -16.17 -7.37
CA ALA A 146 -8.88 -16.26 -6.27
C ALA A 146 -8.64 -14.90 -5.59
N THR A 147 -8.69 -13.80 -6.36
CA THR A 147 -8.62 -12.45 -5.79
C THR A 147 -9.83 -12.15 -4.91
N LYS A 148 -11.07 -12.46 -5.36
CA LYS A 148 -12.26 -12.30 -4.52
C LYS A 148 -12.19 -13.14 -3.25
N LEU A 149 -11.73 -14.38 -3.35
CA LEU A 149 -11.55 -15.26 -2.20
C LEU A 149 -10.53 -14.69 -1.20
N ALA A 150 -9.43 -14.10 -1.68
CA ALA A 150 -8.48 -13.40 -0.82
C ALA A 150 -9.12 -12.17 -0.15
N MET A 151 -9.89 -11.37 -0.89
CA MET A 151 -10.57 -10.20 -0.32
C MET A 151 -11.62 -10.58 0.73
N LEU A 152 -12.42 -11.62 0.49
CA LEU A 152 -13.40 -12.15 1.45
C LEU A 152 -12.72 -12.71 2.70
N GLU A 153 -11.58 -13.40 2.55
CA GLU A 153 -10.79 -13.85 3.69
C GLU A 153 -10.21 -12.67 4.48
N ALA A 154 -9.70 -11.63 3.80
CA ALA A 154 -9.22 -10.42 4.46
C ALA A 154 -10.34 -9.74 5.26
N LEU A 155 -11.54 -9.64 4.68
CA LEU A 155 -12.72 -9.10 5.34
C LEU A 155 -13.11 -9.92 6.58
N GLY A 156 -13.09 -11.25 6.49
CA GLY A 156 -13.42 -12.14 7.59
C GLY A 156 -12.39 -12.15 8.75
N GLN A 157 -11.21 -11.58 8.54
CA GLN A 157 -10.17 -11.45 9.57
C GLN A 157 -10.21 -10.11 10.33
N LEU A 158 -11.08 -9.17 9.93
CA LEU A 158 -11.20 -7.92 10.65
C LEU A 158 -11.73 -8.17 12.07
N SER A 159 -11.06 -7.56 13.06
CA SER A 159 -11.52 -7.55 14.45
C SER A 159 -12.75 -6.67 14.67
N ARG A 160 -13.11 -5.84 13.70
CA ARG A 160 -14.26 -4.94 13.70
C ARG A 160 -15.03 -5.09 12.39
N GLU A 161 -16.32 -5.35 12.48
CA GLU A 161 -17.19 -5.43 11.32
C GLU A 161 -17.32 -4.05 10.64
N PRO A 162 -17.11 -3.96 9.31
CA PRO A 162 -17.36 -2.74 8.58
C PRO A 162 -18.84 -2.58 8.22
N GLU A 163 -19.27 -1.33 8.14
CA GLU A 163 -20.60 -0.93 7.69
C GLU A 163 -20.63 -0.67 6.18
N HIS A 164 -19.48 -0.33 5.58
CA HIS A 164 -19.35 -0.12 4.14
C HIS A 164 -17.96 -0.52 3.63
N LEU A 165 -17.90 -1.03 2.41
CA LEU A 165 -16.66 -1.43 1.74
C LEU A 165 -16.31 -0.44 0.61
N LEU A 166 -15.07 0.03 0.59
CA LEU A 166 -14.47 0.73 -0.55
C LEU A 166 -13.46 -0.22 -1.19
N ILE A 167 -13.67 -0.59 -2.47
CA ILE A 167 -12.92 -1.67 -3.12
C ILE A 167 -12.33 -1.16 -4.44
N ASP A 168 -11.04 -1.43 -4.71
CA ASP A 168 -10.46 -1.09 -6.02
C ASP A 168 -10.99 -2.01 -7.11
N ALA A 169 -11.76 -1.44 -8.05
CA ALA A 169 -12.23 -2.04 -9.29
C ALA A 169 -12.83 -3.47 -9.22
N MET A 170 -13.37 -3.90 -8.07
CA MET A 170 -13.99 -5.21 -7.87
C MET A 170 -15.31 -5.13 -7.06
N LYS A 171 -16.08 -6.21 -7.09
CA LYS A 171 -17.29 -6.43 -6.30
C LYS A 171 -17.21 -7.78 -5.60
N LEU A 172 -17.57 -7.81 -4.32
CA LEU A 172 -17.58 -9.02 -3.48
C LEU A 172 -19.01 -9.51 -3.26
N ASP A 173 -19.15 -10.82 -3.08
CA ASP A 173 -20.42 -11.45 -2.75
C ASP A 173 -20.64 -11.39 -1.23
N THR A 174 -21.24 -10.29 -0.77
CA THR A 174 -21.50 -10.00 0.64
C THR A 174 -22.67 -9.04 0.76
N GLU A 175 -23.38 -9.12 1.87
CA GLU A 175 -24.51 -8.24 2.22
C GLU A 175 -24.05 -6.84 2.65
N ILE A 176 -22.75 -6.66 2.95
CA ILE A 176 -22.21 -5.36 3.34
C ILE A 176 -22.28 -4.40 2.15
N PRO A 177 -22.87 -3.20 2.31
CA PRO A 177 -22.85 -2.15 1.31
C PRO A 177 -21.43 -1.89 0.79
N GLN A 178 -21.29 -1.73 -0.52
CA GLN A 178 -19.97 -1.62 -1.14
C GLN A 178 -19.97 -0.65 -2.32
N THR A 179 -18.85 0.05 -2.49
CA THR A 179 -18.57 0.93 -3.61
C THR A 179 -17.30 0.47 -4.30
N SER A 180 -17.43 0.10 -5.57
CA SER A 180 -16.28 -0.18 -6.43
C SER A 180 -15.75 1.12 -7.01
N ILE A 181 -14.46 1.40 -6.81
CA ILE A 181 -13.81 2.64 -7.25
C ILE A 181 -12.74 2.30 -8.27
N ILE A 182 -12.74 2.96 -9.42
CA ILE A 182 -11.66 2.82 -10.41
C ILE A 182 -10.45 3.61 -9.92
N LYS A 183 -9.28 2.95 -9.78
CA LYS A 183 -8.07 3.56 -9.21
C LYS A 183 -8.34 4.01 -7.76
N GLY A 184 -8.94 3.13 -6.98
CA GLY A 184 -9.32 3.39 -5.59
C GLY A 184 -8.13 3.78 -4.73
N ASP A 185 -6.98 3.14 -4.93
CA ASP A 185 -5.71 3.41 -4.25
C ASP A 185 -5.20 4.87 -4.39
N ALA A 186 -5.59 5.55 -5.47
CA ALA A 186 -5.26 6.95 -5.72
C ALA A 186 -6.33 7.95 -5.23
N ASN A 187 -7.51 7.47 -4.84
CA ASN A 187 -8.68 8.32 -4.53
C ASN A 187 -9.36 8.03 -3.18
N SER A 188 -8.95 6.98 -2.46
CA SER A 188 -9.44 6.60 -1.13
C SER A 188 -8.25 6.29 -0.24
N LEU A 189 -8.17 6.93 0.94
CA LEU A 189 -7.13 6.62 1.91
C LEU A 189 -7.30 5.21 2.50
N SER A 190 -8.54 4.75 2.67
CA SER A 190 -8.78 3.39 3.15
C SER A 190 -8.25 2.34 2.16
N ILE A 191 -8.51 2.51 0.86
CA ILE A 191 -7.99 1.60 -0.19
C ILE A 191 -6.46 1.71 -0.28
N ALA A 192 -5.90 2.92 -0.22
CA ALA A 192 -4.45 3.13 -0.24
C ALA A 192 -3.75 2.42 0.94
N ALA A 193 -4.35 2.44 2.13
CA ALA A 193 -3.85 1.72 3.30
C ALA A 193 -3.86 0.21 3.07
N ALA A 194 -4.96 -0.34 2.56
CA ALA A 194 -5.05 -1.75 2.19
C ALA A 194 -4.01 -2.15 1.14
N SER A 195 -3.79 -1.30 0.12
CA SER A 195 -2.76 -1.50 -0.90
C SER A 195 -1.37 -1.68 -0.31
N ILE A 196 -1.01 -0.82 0.66
CA ILE A 196 0.29 -0.88 1.35
C ILE A 196 0.41 -2.14 2.22
N VAL A 197 -0.63 -2.48 2.98
CA VAL A 197 -0.64 -3.70 3.80
C VAL A 197 -0.47 -4.94 2.92
N ALA A 198 -1.24 -5.06 1.84
CA ALA A 198 -1.14 -6.17 0.92
C ALA A 198 0.25 -6.23 0.26
N LYS A 199 0.78 -5.07 -0.19
CA LYS A 199 2.09 -4.96 -0.84
C LYS A 199 3.25 -5.39 0.06
N VAL A 200 3.34 -4.86 1.28
CA VAL A 200 4.43 -5.16 2.21
C VAL A 200 4.36 -6.63 2.64
N THR A 201 3.16 -7.13 2.95
CA THR A 201 2.97 -8.54 3.29
C THR A 201 3.42 -9.45 2.15
N ARG A 202 2.96 -9.20 0.92
CA ARG A 202 3.35 -10.05 -0.21
C ARG A 202 4.84 -9.98 -0.52
N ASP A 203 5.45 -8.80 -0.49
CA ASP A 203 6.89 -8.65 -0.77
C ASP A 203 7.74 -9.39 0.28
N LYS A 204 7.31 -9.41 1.54
CA LYS A 204 7.93 -10.23 2.59
C LYS A 204 7.81 -11.72 2.28
N MET A 205 6.61 -12.20 1.92
CA MET A 205 6.42 -13.61 1.52
C MET A 205 7.31 -14.00 0.34
N MET A 206 7.41 -13.16 -0.70
CA MET A 206 8.28 -13.45 -1.84
C MET A 206 9.77 -13.44 -1.48
N THR A 207 10.17 -12.62 -0.50
CA THR A 207 11.54 -12.63 0.03
C THR A 207 11.84 -13.92 0.79
N ASP A 208 10.86 -14.45 1.52
CA ASP A 208 11.00 -15.73 2.21
C ASP A 208 11.01 -16.91 1.23
N TYR A 209 10.17 -16.86 0.19
CA TYR A 209 10.23 -17.86 -0.89
C TYR A 209 11.55 -17.86 -1.66
N ASP A 210 12.26 -16.73 -1.77
CA ASP A 210 13.58 -16.68 -2.42
C ASP A 210 14.63 -17.49 -1.64
N LYS A 211 14.45 -17.65 -0.32
CA LYS A 211 15.32 -18.46 0.53
C LYS A 211 15.05 -19.95 0.34
N GLU A 212 13.78 -20.32 0.20
CA GLU A 212 13.33 -21.70 0.01
C GLU A 212 13.58 -22.19 -1.43
N PHE A 213 13.22 -21.35 -2.41
CA PHE A 213 13.36 -21.58 -3.85
C PHE A 213 14.36 -20.58 -4.42
N SER A 214 15.64 -20.80 -4.14
CA SER A 214 16.73 -19.96 -4.65
C SER A 214 16.94 -20.12 -6.16
N GLY A 215 17.44 -19.07 -6.82
CA GLY A 215 17.78 -19.08 -8.24
C GLY A 215 16.73 -18.46 -9.19
N TYR A 216 15.58 -18.02 -8.66
CA TYR A 216 14.53 -17.35 -9.44
C TYR A 216 14.46 -15.83 -9.21
N GLY A 217 15.17 -15.30 -8.21
CA GLY A 217 15.24 -13.86 -7.92
C GLY A 217 13.98 -13.28 -7.26
N PHE A 218 13.21 -14.10 -6.54
CA PHE A 218 11.90 -13.75 -5.98
C PHE A 218 11.94 -12.55 -5.03
N ALA A 219 13.03 -12.35 -4.29
CA ALA A 219 13.18 -11.19 -3.41
C ALA A 219 13.23 -9.85 -4.18
N LYS A 220 13.67 -9.87 -5.45
CA LYS A 220 13.79 -8.69 -6.32
C LYS A 220 12.58 -8.54 -7.23
N ASN A 221 12.19 -9.62 -7.92
CA ASN A 221 11.15 -9.59 -8.93
C ASN A 221 9.75 -9.91 -8.40
N ALA A 222 9.60 -10.30 -7.13
CA ALA A 222 8.32 -10.62 -6.49
C ALA A 222 7.46 -11.64 -7.29
N GLY A 223 8.10 -12.54 -8.04
CA GLY A 223 7.46 -13.56 -8.86
C GLY A 223 7.02 -13.09 -10.26
N TYR A 224 7.26 -11.83 -10.64
CA TYR A 224 7.03 -11.37 -12.02
C TYR A 224 8.02 -12.04 -12.99
N GLY A 225 7.59 -12.29 -14.23
CA GLY A 225 8.38 -12.97 -15.27
C GLY A 225 9.50 -12.10 -15.85
N THR A 226 10.46 -11.69 -15.02
CA THR A 226 11.68 -11.01 -15.46
C THR A 226 12.65 -11.98 -16.14
N ALA A 227 13.66 -11.46 -16.84
CA ALA A 227 14.68 -12.29 -17.46
C ALA A 227 15.36 -13.26 -16.46
N GLU A 228 15.69 -12.78 -15.26
CA GLU A 228 16.25 -13.59 -14.16
C GLU A 228 15.30 -14.74 -13.75
N HIS A 229 14.00 -14.47 -13.65
CA HIS A 229 13.01 -15.49 -13.30
C HIS A 229 12.86 -16.54 -14.42
N LEU A 230 12.77 -16.11 -15.68
CA LEU A 230 12.65 -17.02 -16.83
C LEU A 230 13.92 -17.88 -17.01
N GLU A 231 15.10 -17.34 -16.72
CA GLU A 231 16.35 -18.09 -16.69
C GLU A 231 16.35 -19.14 -15.57
N GLY A 232 15.88 -18.78 -14.37
CA GLY A 232 15.68 -19.71 -13.26
C GLY A 232 14.75 -20.86 -13.64
N LEU A 233 13.60 -20.56 -14.26
CA LEU A 233 12.65 -21.55 -14.78
C LEU A 233 13.28 -22.51 -15.79
N SER A 234 14.12 -22.00 -16.70
CA SER A 234 14.81 -22.82 -17.71
C SER A 234 15.85 -23.76 -17.08
N LYS A 235 16.58 -23.30 -16.07
CA LYS A 235 17.67 -24.07 -15.43
C LYS A 235 17.19 -25.04 -14.35
N LEU A 236 16.18 -24.64 -13.57
CA LEU A 236 15.78 -25.31 -12.33
C LEU A 236 14.39 -25.95 -12.43
N GLY A 237 13.63 -25.64 -13.47
CA GLY A 237 12.25 -26.09 -13.64
C GLY A 237 11.24 -25.26 -12.85
N ILE A 238 10.01 -25.76 -12.73
CA ILE A 238 8.95 -25.11 -11.96
C ILE A 238 9.00 -25.56 -10.49
N THR A 239 8.44 -24.75 -9.60
CA THR A 239 8.29 -25.07 -8.17
C THR A 239 6.82 -25.10 -7.75
N ALA A 240 6.55 -25.48 -6.49
CA ALA A 240 5.20 -25.52 -5.93
C ALA A 240 4.47 -24.16 -5.93
N ILE A 241 5.20 -23.05 -5.94
CA ILE A 241 4.62 -21.70 -5.91
C ILE A 241 4.36 -21.11 -7.31
N HIS A 242 4.72 -21.82 -8.38
CA HIS A 242 4.46 -21.36 -9.74
C HIS A 242 3.01 -21.64 -10.16
N ARG A 243 2.39 -20.68 -10.85
CA ARG A 243 1.00 -20.75 -11.33
C ARG A 243 0.95 -21.46 -12.67
N LYS A 244 0.53 -22.73 -12.66
CA LYS A 244 0.58 -23.63 -13.81
C LYS A 244 -0.41 -23.25 -14.90
N THR A 245 -1.38 -22.40 -14.61
CA THR A 245 -2.35 -21.89 -15.59
C THR A 245 -1.87 -20.63 -16.33
N PHE A 246 -0.76 -20.02 -15.91
CA PHE A 246 -0.24 -18.78 -16.50
C PHE A 246 0.82 -19.08 -17.56
N GLU A 247 0.82 -18.36 -18.68
CA GLU A 247 1.95 -18.41 -19.60
C GLU A 247 3.16 -17.66 -19.01
N PRO A 248 4.41 -18.15 -19.22
CA PRO A 248 4.79 -19.31 -20.04
C PRO A 248 4.77 -20.67 -19.31
N ILE A 249 4.44 -20.71 -18.01
CA ILE A 249 4.49 -21.94 -17.19
C ILE A 249 3.53 -23.01 -17.71
N LYS A 250 2.33 -22.60 -18.14
CA LYS A 250 1.32 -23.50 -18.71
C LYS A 250 1.91 -24.32 -19.86
N SER A 251 2.56 -23.66 -20.81
CA SER A 251 3.25 -24.32 -21.93
C SER A 251 4.35 -25.29 -21.47
N MET A 252 5.09 -24.96 -20.41
CA MET A 252 6.13 -25.84 -19.84
C MET A 252 5.55 -27.11 -19.22
N VAL A 253 4.38 -27.02 -18.58
CA VAL A 253 3.72 -28.17 -17.95
C VAL A 253 3.02 -29.06 -18.99
N THR A 254 2.36 -28.46 -19.99
CA THR A 254 1.63 -29.21 -21.02
C THR A 254 2.54 -29.74 -22.13
N GLY A 255 3.65 -29.04 -22.43
CA GLY A 255 4.61 -29.40 -23.48
C GLY A 255 5.59 -30.50 -23.10
N GLY A 256 5.63 -30.93 -21.83
CA GLY A 256 6.49 -32.04 -21.36
C GLY A 256 6.03 -33.45 -21.76
N HIS A 257 4.97 -33.57 -22.57
CA HIS A 257 4.45 -34.84 -23.11
C HIS A 257 4.72 -35.00 -24.61
N THR A 258 5.94 -34.71 -25.05
CA THR A 258 6.45 -35.23 -26.32
C THR A 258 7.74 -35.98 -26.03
N SER A 259 7.58 -37.30 -25.94
CA SER A 259 8.65 -38.30 -26.11
C SER A 259 9.37 -38.11 -27.44
#